data_AF-A0A7S3IAB1-F1
#
_entry.id   AF-A0A7S3IAB1-F1
#
_cell.length_a   1.000
_cell.length_b   1.000
_cell.length_c   1.000
_cell.angle_alpha   90.00
_cell.angle_beta   90.00
_cell.angle_gamma   90.00
#
_symmetry.space_group_name_H-M   'P 1'
#
loop_
_entity.id
_entity.type
_entity.pdbx_description
1 polymer ?
#
loop_
_entity_poly.entity_id
_entity_poly.type
_entity_poly.pdbx_seq_one_letter_code
_entity_poly.pdbx_strand_id
1 'polypeptide(L)'
;TLEKDEVRTRTYMIENNFGQTDTFDTGADNFMLAVALIDRESGQPLNDQRFVKWAARYSEESEGTQIVQRLEDLHPCTDDDFMRLAKAEKRSAKSIEKLRSTGGLYCINWSDVDVGLFGDRHENSFSSFELLALPCSQKESVFGGESDSVRNDCNFDRFAALDYLQNSSLITVYNEQKLQ
;
A
#
# COMPACT_ATOMS: atom_id res chain seq x y z
N THR A 1 -34.72 -5.47 -4.53
CA THR A 1 -33.79 -5.48 -3.39
C THR A 1 -32.41 -5.38 -3.97
N LEU A 2 -31.83 -4.17 -4.00
CA LEU A 2 -30.49 -3.95 -4.54
C LEU A 2 -29.52 -4.59 -3.54
N GLU A 3 -29.01 -5.77 -3.89
CA GLU A 3 -27.86 -6.35 -3.21
C GLU A 3 -26.76 -5.28 -3.17
N LYS A 4 -26.16 -5.12 -1.99
CA LYS A 4 -24.95 -4.34 -1.79
C LYS A 4 -23.85 -5.01 -2.61
N ASP A 5 -23.81 -4.73 -3.91
CA ASP A 5 -22.61 -4.93 -4.71
C ASP A 5 -21.62 -3.87 -4.23
N GLU A 6 -20.92 -4.21 -3.14
CA GLU A 6 -19.75 -3.50 -2.67
C GLU A 6 -18.85 -3.30 -3.88
N VAL A 7 -18.62 -2.02 -4.19
CA VAL A 7 -17.49 -1.62 -5.04
C VAL A 7 -16.29 -2.38 -4.49
N ARG A 8 -15.69 -3.24 -5.33
CA ARG A 8 -14.64 -4.17 -4.90
C ARG A 8 -13.44 -3.38 -4.41
N THR A 9 -13.43 -3.10 -3.13
CA THR A 9 -12.26 -2.69 -2.38
C THR A 9 -11.26 -3.82 -2.49
N ARG A 10 -10.14 -3.59 -3.17
CA ARG A 10 -9.06 -4.56 -3.18
C ARG A 10 -8.18 -4.25 -1.99
N THR A 11 -8.44 -4.94 -0.89
CA THR A 11 -7.56 -4.95 0.28
C THR A 11 -6.42 -5.93 0.01
N TYR A 12 -5.20 -5.43 0.09
CA TYR A 12 -4.01 -6.24 0.05
C TYR A 12 -3.37 -6.18 1.42
N MET A 13 -3.33 -7.31 2.09
CA MET A 13 -2.67 -7.49 3.37
C MET A 13 -1.29 -8.08 3.10
N ILE A 14 -0.25 -7.40 3.57
CA ILE A 14 1.09 -7.96 3.54
C ILE A 14 1.25 -8.76 4.83
N GLU A 15 1.16 -10.09 4.72
CA GLU A 15 1.46 -10.99 5.83
C GLU A 15 2.98 -11.16 5.91
N ASN A 16 3.52 -10.83 7.07
CA ASN A 16 4.95 -10.75 7.28
C ASN A 16 5.57 -12.14 7.47
N ASN A 17 6.67 -12.41 6.77
CA ASN A 17 7.60 -13.53 7.07
C ASN A 17 8.68 -13.10 8.10
N PHE A 18 8.38 -12.14 8.97
CA PHE A 18 9.33 -11.63 9.95
C PHE A 18 9.27 -12.56 11.17
N GLY A 19 10.43 -13.09 11.60
CA GLY A 19 10.49 -14.11 12.64
C GLY A 19 9.87 -13.68 13.98
N GLN A 20 9.45 -14.66 14.78
CA GLN A 20 8.66 -14.53 16.01
C GLN A 20 9.24 -13.63 17.12
N THR A 21 10.49 -13.19 17.00
CA THR A 21 11.20 -12.43 18.06
C THR A 21 11.62 -11.03 17.67
N ASP A 22 11.41 -10.64 16.41
CA ASP A 22 12.04 -9.44 15.88
C ASP A 22 10.98 -8.35 15.67
N THR A 23 11.05 -7.30 16.50
CA THR A 23 10.40 -6.02 16.20
C THR A 23 11.26 -5.29 15.20
N PHE A 24 10.67 -4.91 14.07
CA PHE A 24 11.34 -4.18 13.00
C PHE A 24 10.81 -2.75 12.94
N ASP A 25 11.65 -1.78 13.29
CA ASP A 25 11.26 -0.37 13.33
C ASP A 25 11.38 0.19 11.92
N THR A 26 10.23 0.44 11.28
CA THR A 26 10.20 0.81 9.87
C THR A 26 10.92 2.14 9.58
N GLY A 27 10.88 3.09 10.52
CA GLY A 27 11.57 4.37 10.40
C GLY A 27 13.07 4.24 10.65
N ALA A 28 13.46 3.61 11.77
CA ALA A 28 14.85 3.48 12.17
C ALA A 28 15.66 2.55 11.25
N ASP A 29 15.02 1.51 10.73
CA ASP A 29 15.68 0.50 9.89
C ASP A 29 15.73 0.91 8.40
N ASN A 30 15.35 2.15 8.07
CA ASN A 30 15.23 2.66 6.69
C ASN A 30 14.35 1.76 5.80
N PHE A 31 13.29 1.20 6.37
CA PHE A 31 12.36 0.39 5.61
C PHE A 31 11.69 1.22 4.53
N MET A 32 11.52 0.61 3.37
CA MET A 32 10.82 1.16 2.24
C MET A 32 9.92 0.08 1.68
N LEU A 33 8.66 0.43 1.52
CA LEU A 33 7.66 -0.35 0.81
C LEU A 33 7.13 0.51 -0.33
N ALA A 34 7.16 -0.05 -1.52
CA ALA A 34 6.63 0.54 -2.72
C ALA A 34 5.61 -0.40 -3.36
N VAL A 35 4.58 0.19 -3.94
CA VAL A 35 3.43 -0.53 -4.45
C VAL A 35 3.03 0.02 -5.82
N ALA A 36 2.66 -0.88 -6.72
CA ALA A 36 2.17 -0.52 -8.05
C ALA A 36 0.92 -1.32 -8.36
N LEU A 37 -0.10 -0.64 -8.87
CA LEU A 37 -1.21 -1.30 -9.52
C LEU A 37 -0.87 -1.45 -11.00
N ILE A 38 -0.96 -2.66 -11.54
CA ILE A 38 -0.69 -2.93 -12.95
C ILE A 38 -1.90 -3.60 -13.61
N ASP A 39 -2.14 -3.29 -14.87
CA ASP A 39 -3.04 -4.06 -15.71
C ASP A 39 -2.39 -5.39 -16.07
N ARG A 40 -3.08 -6.52 -15.83
CA ARG A 40 -2.52 -7.86 -16.02
C ARG A 40 -2.26 -8.21 -17.48
N GLU A 41 -3.02 -7.62 -18.41
CA GLU A 41 -2.91 -7.94 -19.83
C GLU A 41 -1.77 -7.16 -20.48
N SER A 42 -1.73 -5.85 -20.28
CA SER A 42 -0.75 -4.94 -20.87
C SER A 42 0.54 -4.81 -20.06
N GLY A 43 0.48 -5.13 -18.76
CA GLY A 43 1.58 -4.90 -17.80
C GLY A 43 1.86 -3.43 -17.53
N GLN A 44 0.99 -2.51 -17.96
CA GLN A 44 1.12 -1.08 -17.74
C GLN A 44 0.61 -0.69 -16.35
N PRO A 45 1.18 0.35 -15.71
CA PRO A 45 0.66 0.80 -14.43
C PRO A 45 -0.71 1.47 -14.57
N LEU A 46 -1.54 1.23 -13.57
CA LEU A 46 -2.87 1.82 -13.39
C LEU A 46 -2.78 2.93 -12.32
N ASN A 47 -2.22 4.07 -12.70
CA ASN A 47 -1.90 5.17 -11.79
C ASN A 47 -2.69 6.47 -12.07
N ASP A 48 -3.72 6.41 -12.92
CA ASP A 48 -4.57 7.57 -13.21
C ASP A 48 -5.40 7.93 -11.97
N GLN A 49 -5.00 9.02 -11.32
CA GLN A 49 -5.59 9.49 -10.07
C GLN A 49 -7.06 9.89 -10.21
N ARG A 50 -7.58 10.06 -11.44
CA ARG A 50 -9.01 10.29 -11.68
C ARG A 50 -9.82 9.02 -11.43
N PHE A 51 -9.21 7.84 -11.55
CA PHE A 51 -9.87 6.56 -11.36
C PHE A 51 -9.52 5.92 -10.02
N VAL A 52 -8.30 6.09 -9.54
CA VAL A 52 -7.79 5.39 -8.35
C VAL A 52 -7.24 6.37 -7.31
N LYS A 53 -7.58 6.13 -6.05
CA LYS A 53 -6.90 6.69 -4.89
C LYS A 53 -6.32 5.57 -4.02
N TRP A 54 -5.19 5.84 -3.38
CA TRP A 54 -4.55 4.91 -2.47
C TRP A 54 -4.92 5.24 -1.02
N ALA A 55 -5.12 4.20 -0.22
CA ALA A 55 -5.25 4.31 1.22
C ALA A 55 -4.42 3.22 1.89
N ALA A 56 -3.85 3.53 3.03
CA ALA A 56 -2.99 2.63 3.76
C ALA A 56 -3.29 2.68 5.26
N ARG A 57 -3.22 1.52 5.90
CA ARG A 57 -3.51 1.35 7.31
C ARG A 57 -2.47 0.45 7.95
N TYR A 58 -1.94 0.90 9.07
CA TYR A 58 -1.22 0.07 10.02
C TYR A 58 -2.18 -0.30 11.14
N SER A 59 -2.15 -1.56 11.58
CA SER A 59 -2.87 -1.98 12.78
C SER A 59 -1.96 -2.83 13.64
N GLU A 60 -1.98 -2.56 14.93
CA GLU A 60 -1.35 -3.38 15.97
C GLU A 60 -2.46 -4.01 16.81
N GLU A 61 -2.38 -5.31 17.02
CA GLU A 61 -3.18 -6.04 17.98
C GLU A 61 -2.25 -6.54 19.08
N SER A 62 -2.56 -6.25 20.34
CA SER A 62 -1.81 -6.74 21.50
C SER A 62 -2.76 -6.91 22.68
N GLU A 63 -2.79 -8.12 23.25
CA GLU A 63 -3.60 -8.45 24.43
C GLU A 63 -5.10 -8.07 24.30
N GLY A 64 -5.65 -8.16 23.08
CA GLY A 64 -7.04 -7.81 22.78
C GLY A 64 -7.32 -6.30 22.63
N THR A 65 -6.28 -5.47 22.67
CA THR A 65 -6.36 -4.05 22.28
C THR A 65 -5.90 -3.91 20.84
N GLN A 66 -6.66 -3.16 20.04
CA GLN A 66 -6.29 -2.83 18.66
C GLN A 66 -5.96 -1.35 18.54
N ILE A 67 -4.75 -1.03 18.10
CA ILE A 67 -4.34 0.31 17.68
C ILE A 67 -4.41 0.35 16.16
N VAL A 68 -5.01 1.41 15.62
CA VAL A 68 -5.16 1.60 14.18
C VAL A 68 -4.64 2.98 13.79
N GLN A 69 -3.72 3.00 12.83
CA GLN A 69 -3.14 4.22 12.29
C GLN A 69 -3.31 4.28 10.78
N ARG A 70 -3.81 5.41 10.28
CA ARG A 70 -3.82 5.72 8.85
C ARG A 70 -2.42 6.16 8.44
N LEU A 71 -1.93 5.63 7.32
CA LEU A 71 -0.71 6.16 6.70
C LEU A 71 -1.12 7.11 5.58
N GLU A 72 -0.89 8.41 5.78
CA GLU A 72 -1.35 9.46 4.87
C GLU A 72 -0.35 9.76 3.75
N ASP A 73 0.92 9.40 3.92
CA ASP A 73 2.01 9.81 3.02
C ASP A 73 2.36 8.74 1.97
N LEU A 74 1.35 8.39 1.15
CA LEU A 74 1.57 7.65 -0.09
C LEU A 74 1.80 8.62 -1.24
N HIS A 75 3.01 8.60 -1.80
CA HIS A 75 3.43 9.49 -2.86
C HIS A 75 4.03 8.70 -4.03
N PRO A 76 4.03 9.25 -5.26
CA PRO A 76 4.81 8.67 -6.34
C PRO A 76 6.29 8.58 -5.94
N CYS A 77 6.89 7.40 -6.03
CA CYS A 77 8.27 7.20 -5.58
C CYS A 77 9.24 8.18 -6.26
N THR A 78 10.07 8.81 -5.45
CA THR A 78 11.13 9.72 -5.87
C THR A 78 12.43 8.97 -6.18
N ASP A 79 13.41 9.65 -6.76
CA ASP A 79 14.73 9.09 -7.01
C ASP A 79 15.42 8.60 -5.72
N ASP A 80 15.20 9.30 -4.60
CA ASP A 80 15.73 8.90 -3.29
C ASP A 80 15.08 7.61 -2.78
N ASP A 81 13.77 7.44 -3.00
CA ASP A 81 13.06 6.20 -2.65
C ASP A 81 13.57 5.02 -3.46
N PHE A 82 13.77 5.23 -4.76
CA PHE A 82 14.36 4.22 -5.64
C PHE A 82 15.77 3.82 -5.19
N MET A 83 16.58 4.79 -4.75
CA MET A 83 17.90 4.50 -4.21
C MET A 83 17.85 3.64 -2.95
N ARG A 84 16.85 3.84 -2.08
CA ARG A 84 16.66 3.01 -0.87
C ARG A 84 16.17 1.59 -1.22
N LEU A 85 15.21 1.47 -2.14
CA LEU A 85 14.70 0.18 -2.62
C LEU A 85 15.78 -0.64 -3.35
N ALA A 86 16.55 -0.01 -4.23
CA ALA A 86 17.55 -0.69 -5.06
C ALA A 86 18.75 -1.22 -4.26
N LYS A 87 19.03 -0.63 -3.09
CA LYS A 87 20.13 -1.08 -2.21
C LYS A 87 19.89 -2.47 -1.60
N ALA A 88 18.65 -2.95 -1.57
CA ALA A 88 18.28 -4.07 -0.71
C ALA A 88 18.08 -5.41 -1.41
N GLU A 89 17.78 -5.47 -2.72
CA GLU A 89 17.65 -6.76 -3.41
C GLU A 89 18.07 -6.72 -4.89
N LYS A 90 19.09 -7.51 -5.25
CA LYS A 90 19.47 -7.74 -6.66
C LYS A 90 18.39 -8.45 -7.47
N ARG A 91 17.51 -9.24 -6.83
CA ARG A 91 16.43 -9.98 -7.50
C ARG A 91 15.31 -9.05 -7.95
N SER A 92 14.99 -8.05 -7.13
CA SER A 92 13.93 -7.07 -7.37
C SER A 92 14.39 -5.88 -8.23
N ALA A 93 15.70 -5.67 -8.39
CA ALA A 93 16.29 -4.55 -9.14
C ALA A 93 15.73 -4.37 -10.57
N LYS A 94 15.54 -5.45 -11.33
CA LYS A 94 14.97 -5.38 -12.69
C LYS A 94 13.51 -4.94 -12.70
N SER A 95 12.72 -5.40 -11.72
CA SER A 95 11.33 -5.00 -11.57
C SER A 95 11.23 -3.54 -11.14
N ILE A 96 12.09 -3.10 -10.21
CA ILE A 96 12.20 -1.71 -9.77
C ILE A 96 12.55 -0.80 -10.95
N GLU A 97 13.55 -1.15 -11.76
CA GLU A 97 13.99 -0.34 -12.89
C GLU A 97 12.90 -0.22 -13.96
N LYS A 98 12.23 -1.34 -14.29
CA LYS A 98 11.08 -1.33 -15.21
C LYS A 98 9.98 -0.40 -14.70
N LEU A 99 9.63 -0.49 -13.43
CA LEU A 99 8.54 0.29 -12.84
C LEU A 99 8.90 1.77 -12.60
N ARG A 100 10.20 2.08 -12.39
CA ARG A 100 10.70 3.46 -12.35
C ARG A 100 10.41 4.19 -13.65
N SER A 101 10.65 3.53 -14.78
CA SER A 101 10.43 4.12 -16.10
C SER A 101 8.96 4.45 -16.41
N THR A 102 8.01 3.82 -15.72
CA THR A 102 6.57 3.99 -15.96
C THR A 102 5.90 4.94 -14.97
N GLY A 103 6.59 5.41 -13.92
CA GLY A 103 6.00 6.25 -12.87
C GLY A 103 4.83 5.58 -12.13
N GLY A 104 4.80 4.24 -12.14
CA GLY A 104 3.68 3.45 -11.62
C GLY A 104 3.77 3.10 -10.14
N LEU A 105 4.92 3.39 -9.50
CA LEU A 105 5.18 3.03 -8.12
C LEU A 105 4.84 4.18 -7.17
N TYR A 106 4.11 3.84 -6.12
CA TYR A 106 3.86 4.68 -4.96
C TYR A 106 4.66 4.15 -3.78
N CYS A 107 5.31 5.05 -3.06
CA CYS A 107 6.12 4.77 -1.88
C CYS A 107 5.40 5.29 -0.65
N ILE A 108 5.61 4.61 0.48
CA ILE A 108 5.16 5.06 1.80
C ILE A 108 6.36 5.71 2.48
N ASN A 109 6.18 6.94 2.96
CA ASN A 109 7.17 7.56 3.83
C ASN A 109 7.01 7.03 5.25
N TRP A 110 7.97 6.23 5.71
CA TRP A 110 7.98 5.67 7.06
C TRP A 110 8.67 6.58 8.08
N SER A 111 9.33 7.67 7.66
CA SER A 111 10.10 8.53 8.58
C SER A 111 9.25 9.20 9.66
N ASP A 112 7.98 9.41 9.35
CA ASP A 112 7.03 10.12 10.20
C ASP A 112 6.08 9.15 10.92
N VAL A 113 6.31 7.85 10.75
CA VAL A 113 5.46 6.77 11.24
C VAL A 113 6.29 5.91 12.20
N ASP A 114 6.18 6.19 13.50
CA ASP A 114 6.82 5.43 14.57
C ASP A 114 6.09 4.10 14.79
N VAL A 115 6.23 3.16 13.83
CA VAL A 115 5.57 1.85 13.86
C VAL A 115 6.56 0.71 13.65
N GLY A 116 6.38 -0.33 14.47
CA GLY A 116 7.11 -1.59 14.38
C GLY A 116 6.31 -2.64 13.62
N LEU A 117 6.96 -3.37 12.72
CA LEU A 117 6.42 -4.59 12.15
C LEU A 117 6.87 -5.80 12.98
N PHE A 118 5.92 -6.56 13.52
CA PHE A 118 6.15 -7.71 14.39
C PHE A 118 4.98 -8.72 14.36
N GLY A 119 5.26 -9.92 14.90
CA GLY A 119 4.28 -10.96 15.23
C GLY A 119 3.73 -11.73 14.01
N ASP A 120 3.12 -12.88 14.31
CA ASP A 120 2.32 -13.67 13.37
C ASP A 120 0.84 -13.42 13.67
N ARG A 121 0.00 -13.26 12.63
CA ARG A 121 -1.45 -13.04 12.77
C ARG A 121 -2.15 -14.17 13.54
N HIS A 122 -1.58 -15.36 13.59
CA HIS A 122 -2.10 -16.47 14.39
C HIS A 122 -1.85 -16.32 15.90
N GLU A 123 -1.07 -15.32 16.31
CA GLU A 123 -0.78 -15.00 17.70
C GLU A 123 -1.69 -13.89 18.23
N ASN A 124 -1.71 -13.71 19.56
CA ASN A 124 -2.51 -12.66 20.22
C ASN A 124 -1.85 -11.28 20.15
N SER A 125 -0.64 -11.19 19.57
CA SER A 125 0.13 -9.97 19.44
C SER A 125 0.79 -9.90 18.07
N PHE A 126 0.26 -9.06 17.18
CA PHE A 126 0.79 -8.91 15.82
C PHE A 126 0.53 -7.50 15.29
N SER A 127 1.32 -7.14 14.29
CA SER A 127 1.09 -5.96 13.48
C SER A 127 0.71 -6.36 12.06
N SER A 128 -0.07 -5.52 11.40
CA SER A 128 -0.46 -5.73 10.01
C SER A 128 -0.45 -4.42 9.25
N PHE A 129 -0.10 -4.53 7.98
CA PHE A 129 -0.18 -3.43 7.04
C PHE A 129 -1.17 -3.78 5.93
N GLU A 130 -2.13 -2.89 5.72
CA GLU A 130 -3.12 -3.01 4.66
C GLU A 130 -3.02 -1.83 3.70
N LEU A 131 -2.96 -2.18 2.42
CA LEU A 131 -3.01 -1.22 1.33
C LEU A 131 -4.28 -1.44 0.52
N LEU A 132 -4.93 -0.33 0.16
CA LEU A 132 -6.15 -0.34 -0.63
C LEU A 132 -5.98 0.55 -1.85
N ALA A 133 -6.34 0.02 -3.01
CA ALA A 133 -6.63 0.80 -4.20
C ALA A 133 -8.15 0.95 -4.30
N LEU A 134 -8.64 2.19 -4.18
CA LEU A 134 -10.05 2.53 -4.15
C LEU A 134 -10.40 3.40 -5.35
N PRO A 135 -11.66 3.39 -5.83
CA PRO A 135 -12.11 4.39 -6.78
C PRO A 135 -11.94 5.80 -6.21
N CYS A 136 -11.43 6.73 -7.01
CA CYS A 136 -11.20 8.13 -6.60
C CYS A 136 -12.46 8.79 -6.02
N SER A 137 -13.63 8.49 -6.60
CA SER A 137 -14.92 9.06 -6.22
C SER A 137 -15.51 8.49 -4.92
N GLN A 138 -14.92 7.45 -4.35
CA GLN A 138 -15.43 6.81 -3.14
C GLN A 138 -14.83 7.45 -1.90
N LYS A 139 -15.67 7.78 -0.90
CA LYS A 139 -15.21 8.05 0.46
C LYS A 139 -14.94 6.75 1.20
N GLU A 140 -13.86 6.73 1.95
CA GLU A 140 -13.44 5.65 2.81
C GLU A 140 -14.35 5.57 4.04
N SER A 141 -15.50 4.92 3.95
CA SER A 141 -16.41 4.82 5.11
C SER A 141 -15.84 3.99 6.27
N VAL A 142 -14.86 3.11 6.01
CA VAL A 142 -14.21 2.21 6.99
C VAL A 142 -12.80 2.68 7.37
N PHE A 143 -12.17 3.53 6.55
CA PHE A 143 -10.79 4.03 6.72
C PHE A 143 -10.69 5.57 6.79
N GLY A 144 -11.81 6.28 6.58
CA GLY A 144 -11.86 7.72 6.39
C GLY A 144 -11.96 8.47 7.71
N GLY A 145 -10.93 9.26 7.99
CA GLY A 145 -10.98 10.35 8.96
C GLY A 145 -11.38 11.68 8.30
N GLU A 146 -11.22 12.78 9.02
CA GLU A 146 -11.50 14.13 8.51
C GLU A 146 -10.68 14.50 7.25
N SER A 147 -9.55 13.81 7.02
CA SER A 147 -8.64 14.01 5.89
C SER A 147 -9.04 13.29 4.60
N ASP A 148 -9.99 12.34 4.62
CA ASP A 148 -10.44 11.67 3.40
C ASP A 148 -11.27 12.61 2.53
N SER A 149 -10.67 13.02 1.41
CA SER A 149 -11.28 13.93 0.45
C SER A 149 -11.40 13.29 -0.93
N VAL A 150 -12.53 13.59 -1.59
CA VAL A 150 -12.73 13.23 -3.00
C VAL A 150 -12.24 14.40 -3.82
N ARG A 151 -11.28 14.15 -4.71
CA ARG A 151 -10.75 15.20 -5.58
C ARG A 151 -11.79 15.65 -6.59
N ASN A 152 -11.75 16.92 -6.96
CA ASN A 152 -12.69 17.50 -7.93
C ASN A 152 -12.52 16.92 -9.35
N ASP A 153 -11.35 16.36 -9.66
CA ASP A 153 -11.03 15.75 -10.95
C ASP A 153 -11.28 14.23 -10.99
N CYS A 154 -11.86 13.64 -9.94
CA CYS A 154 -12.25 12.24 -9.96
C CYS A 154 -13.25 11.95 -11.08
N ASN A 155 -13.11 10.77 -11.69
CA ASN A 155 -14.14 10.20 -12.54
C ASN A 155 -15.24 9.61 -11.64
N PHE A 156 -16.43 10.18 -11.73
CA PHE A 156 -17.62 9.74 -10.98
C PHE A 156 -18.41 8.65 -11.70
N ASP A 157 -18.03 8.29 -12.94
CA ASP A 157 -18.58 7.13 -13.61
C ASP A 157 -18.05 5.84 -12.95
N ARG A 158 -18.93 5.21 -12.17
CA ARG A 158 -18.66 3.96 -11.46
C ARG A 158 -18.24 2.85 -12.41
N PHE A 159 -18.85 2.74 -13.60
CA PHE A 159 -18.53 1.67 -14.53
C PHE A 159 -17.14 1.87 -15.12
N ALA A 160 -16.78 3.10 -15.44
CA ALA A 160 -15.44 3.42 -15.92
C ALA A 160 -14.36 3.14 -14.86
N ALA A 161 -14.62 3.44 -13.58
CA ALA A 161 -13.71 3.12 -12.49
C ALA A 161 -13.57 1.61 -12.25
N LEU A 162 -14.67 0.86 -12.35
CA LEU A 162 -14.65 -0.60 -12.21
C LEU A 162 -13.91 -1.27 -13.37
N ASP A 163 -14.17 -0.85 -14.60
CA ASP A 163 -13.50 -1.34 -15.80
C ASP A 163 -11.98 -1.11 -15.72
N TYR A 164 -11.58 0.11 -15.32
CA TYR A 164 -10.18 0.46 -15.10
C TYR A 164 -9.46 -0.45 -14.08
N LEU A 165 -10.19 -0.92 -13.06
CA LEU A 165 -9.66 -1.75 -11.98
C LEU A 165 -9.89 -3.26 -12.17
N GLN A 166 -10.66 -3.68 -13.18
CA GLN A 166 -11.16 -5.04 -13.30
C GLN A 166 -10.02 -6.06 -13.47
N ASN A 167 -9.05 -5.73 -14.33
CA ASN A 167 -7.93 -6.62 -14.66
C ASN A 167 -6.64 -6.27 -13.92
N SER A 168 -6.74 -5.56 -12.79
CA SER A 168 -5.56 -5.12 -12.05
C SER A 168 -4.89 -6.23 -11.22
N SER A 169 -3.57 -6.11 -11.03
CA SER A 169 -2.76 -6.83 -10.04
C SER A 169 -1.95 -5.83 -9.24
N LEU A 170 -1.81 -6.07 -7.94
CA LEU A 170 -0.88 -5.31 -7.11
C LEU A 170 0.50 -5.96 -7.19
N ILE A 171 1.52 -5.13 -7.34
CA ILE A 171 2.91 -5.49 -7.12
C ILE A 171 3.37 -4.75 -5.87
N THR A 172 3.98 -5.47 -4.95
CA THR A 172 4.68 -4.90 -3.80
C THR A 172 6.17 -5.13 -3.98
N VAL A 173 6.96 -4.12 -3.62
CA VAL A 173 8.42 -4.18 -3.60
C VAL A 173 8.86 -3.55 -2.30
N TYR A 174 9.70 -4.23 -1.54
CA TYR A 174 10.25 -3.69 -0.30
C TYR A 174 11.73 -4.00 -0.18
N ASN A 175 12.43 -3.28 0.69
CA ASN A 175 13.79 -3.63 1.06
C ASN A 175 13.80 -4.68 2.18
N GLU A 176 14.59 -5.74 2.02
CA GLU A 176 14.73 -6.80 3.03
C GLU A 176 15.70 -6.43 4.17
N GLN A 177 16.21 -5.20 4.24
CA GLN A 177 17.26 -4.85 5.19
C GLN A 177 16.73 -4.75 6.61
N LYS A 178 17.05 -5.76 7.45
CA LYS A 178 17.42 -5.51 8.85
C LYS A 178 18.81 -4.90 8.82
N LEU A 179 18.97 -3.65 9.23
CA LEU A 179 20.30 -3.11 9.50
C LEU A 179 20.87 -3.92 10.69
N GLN A 180 21.90 -4.72 10.43
CA GLN A 180 22.68 -5.38 11.48
C GLN A 180 23.64 -4.40 12.13
#